data_AF-B5Y0E1-F1
#
_entry.id   AF-B5Y0E1-F1
#
_cell.length_a   1.000
_cell.length_b   1.000
_cell.length_c   1.000
_cell.angle_alpha   90.00
_cell.angle_beta   90.00
_cell.angle_gamma   90.00
#
_symmetry.space_group_name_H-M   'P 1'
#
loop_
_entity.id
_entity.type
_entity.pdbx_description
1 polymer ?
#
loop_
_entity_poly.entity_id
_entity_poly.type
_entity_poly.pdbx_seq_one_letter_code
_entity_poly.pdbx_strand_id
1 'polypeptide(L)' 'MPRSIAAVISGKMATLHELDTVYSVQDMWWLIEIMTVDNTNRAIAAENDHGSNGN' A
#
# COMPACT_ATOMS: atom_id res chain seq x y z
N MET A 1 3.83 13.75 -8.82
CA MET A 1 3.31 13.02 -9.99
C MET A 1 4.21 11.88 -10.47
N PRO A 2 5.56 11.96 -10.55
CA PRO A 2 6.37 10.77 -10.91
C PRO A 2 6.45 9.71 -9.79
N ARG A 3 6.48 10.14 -8.53
CA ARG A 3 6.66 9.24 -7.37
C ARG A 3 5.45 8.37 -7.05
N SER A 4 4.23 8.81 -7.38
CA SER A 4 3.00 8.10 -7.06
C SER A 4 2.85 6.82 -7.87
N ILE A 5 3.10 6.87 -9.18
CA ILE A 5 3.11 5.68 -10.05
C ILE A 5 4.17 4.68 -9.59
N ALA A 6 5.38 5.17 -9.30
CA ALA A 6 6.47 4.33 -8.80
C ALA A 6 6.13 3.66 -7.46
N ALA A 7 5.47 4.38 -6.54
CA ALA A 7 5.04 3.83 -5.25
C ALA A 7 4.02 2.70 -5.42
N VAL A 8 3.01 2.89 -6.27
CA VAL A 8 1.98 1.87 -6.54
C VAL A 8 2.58 0.61 -7.16
N ILE A 9 3.47 0.75 -8.15
CA ILE A 9 4.14 -0.39 -8.79
C ILE A 9 5.08 -1.09 -7.81
N SER A 10 5.89 -0.34 -7.05
CA SER A 10 6.82 -0.91 -6.08
C SER A 10 6.10 -1.62 -4.92
N GLY A 11 4.95 -1.09 -4.52
CA GLY A 11 4.03 -1.71 -3.56
C GLY A 11 3.23 -2.89 -4.13
N LYS A 12 3.42 -3.24 -5.41
CA LYS A 12 2.70 -4.32 -6.13
C LYS A 12 1.18 -4.17 -6.10
N MET A 13 0.70 -2.93 -6.02
CA MET A 13 -0.74 -2.63 -5.96
C MET A 13 -1.38 -2.64 -7.36
N ALA A 14 -0.61 -2.31 -8.39
CA ALA A 14 -1.01 -2.38 -9.79
C ALA A 14 0.23 -2.44 -10.71
N THR A 15 0.05 -2.92 -11.93
CA THR A 15 1.05 -2.82 -12.99
C THR A 15 1.01 -1.46 -13.68
N LEU A 16 2.09 -1.11 -14.41
CA LEU A 16 2.11 0.11 -15.21
C LEU A 16 1.00 0.10 -16.29
N HIS A 17 0.72 -1.06 -16.88
CA HIS A 17 -0.29 -1.19 -17.91
C HIS A 17 -1.71 -0.91 -17.38
N GLU A 18 -2.03 -1.43 -16.19
CA GLU A 18 -3.33 -1.16 -15.55
C GLU A 18 -3.49 0.32 -15.18
N LEU A 19 -2.43 0.96 -14.67
CA LEU A 19 -2.44 2.40 -14.36
C LEU A 19 -2.60 3.31 -15.59
N ASP A 20 -2.21 2.83 -16.77
CA ASP A 20 -2.27 3.60 -18.01
C ASP A 20 -3.57 3.38 -18.79
N THR A 21 -4.20 2.21 -18.65
CA THR A 21 -5.31 1.79 -19.53
C THR A 21 -6.62 1.45 -18.82
N VAL A 22 -6.57 1.09 -17.53
CA VAL A 22 -7.75 0.62 -16.78
C VAL A 22 -8.12 1.60 -15.68
N TYR A 23 -7.13 2.00 -14.88
CA TYR A 23 -7.34 2.83 -13.70
C TYR A 23 -7.31 4.31 -14.03
N SER A 24 -8.22 5.04 -13.41
CA SER A 24 -8.18 6.49 -13.38
C SER A 24 -7.10 6.98 -12.40
N VAL A 25 -6.79 8.27 -12.47
CA VAL A 25 -5.94 8.92 -11.47
C VAL A 25 -6.52 8.79 -10.05
N GLN A 26 -7.85 8.76 -9.92
CA GLN A 26 -8.52 8.61 -8.62
C GLN A 26 -8.29 7.21 -8.02
N ASP A 27 -8.35 6.17 -8.86
CA ASP A 27 -8.08 4.79 -8.43
C ASP A 27 -6.64 4.65 -7.94
N MET A 28 -5.67 5.28 -8.63
CA MET A 28 -4.28 5.32 -8.17
C MET A 28 -4.16 5.93 -6.76
N TRP A 29 -4.90 7.00 -6.46
CA TRP A 29 -4.89 7.60 -5.13
C TRP A 29 -5.49 6.66 -4.07
N TRP A 30 -6.57 5.94 -4.39
CA TRP A 30 -7.11 4.91 -3.50
C TRP A 30 -6.13 3.78 -3.25
N LEU A 31 -5.39 3.32 -4.27
CA LEU A 31 -4.37 2.29 -4.07
C LEU A 31 -3.25 2.75 -3.12
N ILE A 32 -2.85 4.03 -3.21
CA ILE A 32 -1.86 4.62 -2.29
C ILE A 32 -2.41 4.66 -0.86
N GLU A 33 -3.67 5.06 -0.68
CA GLU A 33 -4.33 5.09 0.62
C GLU A 33 -4.42 3.69 1.23
N ILE A 34 -4.91 2.71 0.46
CA ILE A 34 -5.02 1.31 0.91
C ILE A 34 -3.65 0.77 1.32
N MET A 35 -2.61 0.98 0.51
CA MET A 35 -1.25 0.56 0.82
C MET A 35 -0.75 1.19 2.14
N THR A 36 -1.07 2.46 2.38
CA THR A 36 -0.67 3.17 3.60
C THR A 36 -1.37 2.64 4.84
N VAL A 37 -2.68 2.36 4.73
CA VAL A 37 -3.47 1.77 5.81
C VAL A 37 -3.00 0.34 6.11
N ASP A 38 -2.75 -0.47 5.07
CA ASP A 38 -2.28 -1.85 5.24
C ASP A 38 -0.91 -1.90 5.95
N ASN A 39 0.03 -1.04 5.56
CA ASN A 39 1.32 -0.92 6.23
C ASN A 39 1.17 -0.55 7.72
N THR A 40 0.23 0.35 8.04
CA THR A 40 -0.06 0.75 9.42
C THR A 40 -0.65 -0.41 10.21
N ASN A 41 -1.60 -1.15 9.63
CA ASN A 41 -2.19 -2.34 10.26
C ASN A 41 -1.14 -3.41 10.54
N ARG A 42 -0.22 -3.66 9.59
CA ARG A 42 0.90 -4.61 9.78
C ARG A 42 1.83 -4.19 10.91
N ALA A 43 2.13 -2.90 11.02
CA ALA A 43 2.97 -2.38 12.10
C ALA A 43 2.32 -2.62 13.47
N ILE A 44 1.04 -2.27 13.60
CA ILE A 44 0.28 -2.48 14.84
C ILE A 44 0.18 -3.98 15.18
N ALA A 45 -0.06 -4.84 14.18
CA ALA A 45 -0.09 -6.28 14.39
C ALA A 45 1.25 -6.82 14.89
N ALA A 46 2.36 -6.38 14.31
CA ALA A 46 3.70 -6.76 14.75
C ALA A 46 4.02 -6.29 16.18
N GLU A 47 3.59 -5.08 16.56
CA GLU A 47 3.72 -4.56 17.93
C GLU A 47 2.94 -5.43 18.94
N ASN A 48 1.71 -5.82 18.59
CA ASN A 48 0.88 -6.67 19.44
C ASN A 48 1.44 -8.09 19.60
N ASP A 49 2.02 -8.66 18.55
CA ASP A 49 2.66 -9.99 18.60
C ASP A 49 3.88 -10.00 19.53
N HIS A 50 4.69 -8.93 19.52
CA HIS A 50 5.84 -8.82 20.43
C HIS A 50 5.44 -8.60 21.90
N GLY A 51 4.29 -7.99 22.17
CA GLY A 51 3.76 -7.82 23.53
C GLY A 51 3.23 -9.11 24.18
N SER A 52 2.99 -10.17 23.40
CA SER A 52 2.43 -11.44 23.88
C SER A 52 3.50 -12.43 24.40
N ASN A 53 4.78 -12.23 24.04
CA ASN A 53 5.86 -13.17 24.39
C ASN A 53 6.56 -12.87 25.74
N GLY A 54 5.88 -12.21 26.67
CA GLY A 54 6.36 -11.94 28.02
C GLY A 54 5.59 -12.77 29.06
N ASN A 55 6.00 -14.03 29.25
CA ASN A 55 5.59 -14.86 30.40
C ASN A 55 6.82 -15.41 31.10
#